data_AF-A0A4Q6EAJ6-F1
#
_entry.id   AF-A0A4Q6EAJ6-F1
#
_cell.length_a   1.000
_cell.length_b   1.000
_cell.length_c   1.000
_cell.angle_alpha   90.00
_cell.angle_beta   90.00
_cell.angle_gamma   90.00
#
_symmetry.space_group_name_H-M   'P 1'
#
loop_
_entity.id
_entity.type
_entity.pdbx_description
1 polymer ?
#
loop_
_entity_poly.entity_id
_entity_poly.type
_entity_poly.pdbx_seq_one_letter_code
_entity_poly.pdbx_strand_id
1 'polypeptide(L)'
;MVNNSLYSDDLWQRFRDKYGITKSEFKLKKYPQLDPYFNFFVDNALIQKIVSDPSLKSVATHSFIPFIKILTKTPRYKYQDKKESFSLETKIRPISFASHFDSYIYSFYAYALTEKYQEYIKSKSFSDCVLAYRSDLDGKCNIQFAKEAFERVNDRIINSGECTAIALDITGYFDNIDHFLLKAKWCKILALPELPIDQYKVFRSLTRYSYINYT
;
A
#
# COMPACT_ATOMS: atom_id res chain seq x y z
N MET A 1 -20.87 -5.11 -22.32
CA MET A 1 -19.62 -5.71 -21.81
C MET A 1 -19.48 -5.29 -20.37
N VAL A 2 -19.26 -6.23 -19.45
CA VAL A 2 -19.00 -5.85 -18.04
C VAL A 2 -17.66 -5.12 -18.02
N ASN A 3 -17.68 -3.82 -17.70
CA ASN A 3 -16.47 -3.03 -17.62
C ASN A 3 -15.72 -3.44 -16.35
N ASN A 4 -14.72 -4.32 -16.50
CA ASN A 4 -13.87 -4.77 -15.39
C ASN A 4 -12.73 -3.79 -15.08
N SER A 5 -12.75 -2.60 -15.69
CA SER A 5 -11.81 -1.53 -15.34
C SER A 5 -12.06 -1.04 -13.92
N LEU A 6 -10.98 -0.76 -13.21
CA LEU A 6 -11.04 -0.04 -11.94
C LEU A 6 -11.23 1.46 -12.13
N TYR A 7 -11.13 1.96 -13.37
CA TYR A 7 -11.25 3.38 -13.68
C TYR A 7 -12.70 3.85 -13.71
N SER A 8 -12.92 5.01 -13.11
CA SER A 8 -14.06 5.90 -13.35
C SER A 8 -13.60 7.35 -13.19
N ASP A 9 -14.29 8.29 -13.80
CA ASP A 9 -13.95 9.71 -13.68
C ASP A 9 -14.04 10.21 -12.22
N ASP A 10 -15.02 9.71 -11.45
CA ASP A 10 -15.14 9.98 -10.02
C ASP A 10 -13.92 9.48 -9.23
N LEU A 11 -13.58 8.20 -9.40
CA LEU A 11 -12.42 7.62 -8.72
C LEU A 11 -11.14 8.36 -9.09
N TRP A 12 -10.98 8.72 -10.37
CA TRP A 12 -9.83 9.47 -10.84
C TRP A 12 -9.74 10.86 -10.19
N GLN A 13 -10.86 11.58 -10.08
CA GLN A 13 -10.90 12.88 -9.44
C GLN A 13 -10.47 12.77 -7.97
N ARG A 14 -11.05 11.83 -7.21
CA ARG A 14 -10.67 11.61 -5.80
C ARG A 14 -9.21 11.15 -5.64
N PHE A 15 -8.72 10.32 -6.55
CA PHE A 15 -7.30 9.91 -6.59
C PHE A 15 -6.38 11.11 -6.87
N ARG A 16 -6.76 12.02 -7.76
CA ARG A 16 -5.99 13.23 -8.05
C ARG A 16 -5.91 14.13 -6.83
N ASP A 17 -7.05 14.36 -6.18
CA ASP A 17 -7.16 15.25 -5.01
C ASP A 17 -6.34 14.74 -3.81
N LYS A 18 -6.12 13.42 -3.69
CA LYS A 18 -5.19 12.82 -2.73
C LYS A 18 -3.76 13.38 -2.82
N TYR A 19 -3.32 13.83 -4.00
CA TYR A 19 -2.00 14.42 -4.20
C TYR A 19 -1.94 15.93 -3.98
N GLY A 20 -3.03 16.53 -3.50
CA GLY A 20 -3.16 17.96 -3.27
C GLY A 20 -4.03 18.62 -4.33
N ILE A 21 -4.89 19.51 -3.87
CA ILE A 21 -5.76 20.35 -4.70
C ILE A 21 -4.98 21.60 -5.13
N THR A 22 -4.09 22.07 -4.27
CA THR A 22 -3.22 23.23 -4.52
C THR A 22 -1.77 22.83 -4.79
N LYS A 23 -1.05 23.68 -5.53
CA LYS A 23 0.38 23.47 -5.81
C LYS A 23 1.24 23.40 -4.55
N SER A 24 0.82 24.07 -3.47
CA SER A 24 1.50 24.06 -2.17
C SER A 24 1.35 22.74 -1.42
N GLU A 25 0.25 22.02 -1.64
CA GLU A 25 0.02 20.70 -1.03
C GLU A 25 0.79 19.60 -1.75
N PHE A 26 1.00 19.75 -3.06
CA PHE A 26 1.71 18.77 -3.87
C PHE A 26 3.19 18.68 -3.49
N LYS A 27 3.64 17.46 -3.21
CA LYS A 27 5.05 17.14 -2.94
C LYS A 27 5.63 16.29 -4.07
N LEU A 28 6.56 16.88 -4.83
CA LEU A 28 7.30 16.17 -5.86
C LEU A 28 8.16 15.05 -5.25
N LYS A 29 8.09 13.86 -5.84
CA LYS A 29 8.98 12.74 -5.53
C LYS A 29 10.37 13.02 -6.13
N LYS A 30 11.41 12.98 -5.30
CA LYS A 30 12.79 13.37 -5.66
C LYS A 30 13.82 12.28 -5.34
N TYR A 31 13.38 11.03 -5.22
CA TYR A 31 14.31 9.93 -4.96
C TYR A 31 15.07 9.58 -6.26
N PRO A 32 16.31 9.08 -6.18
CA PRO A 32 17.07 8.68 -7.36
C PRO A 32 16.34 7.61 -8.17
N GLN A 33 16.30 7.80 -9.50
CA GLN A 33 15.64 6.87 -10.40
C GLN A 33 16.07 7.05 -11.86
N LEU A 34 15.72 6.09 -12.72
CA LEU A 34 16.06 6.07 -14.15
C LEU A 34 15.18 6.98 -15.02
N ASP A 35 14.06 7.47 -14.50
CA ASP A 35 13.17 8.40 -15.20
C ASP A 35 13.32 9.83 -14.65
N PRO A 36 13.02 10.86 -15.47
CA PRO A 36 12.93 12.23 -14.99
C PRO A 36 11.92 12.37 -13.85
N TYR A 37 12.08 13.40 -13.03
CA TYR A 37 11.06 13.74 -12.04
C TYR A 37 9.71 13.98 -12.71
N PHE A 38 8.68 13.30 -12.21
CA PHE A 38 7.33 13.40 -12.75
C PHE A 38 6.46 14.32 -11.88
N ASN A 39 6.04 15.45 -12.44
CA ASN A 39 5.18 16.40 -11.77
C ASN A 39 3.70 16.05 -11.97
N PHE A 40 3.19 15.13 -11.14
CA PHE A 40 1.81 14.67 -11.24
C PHE A 40 0.78 15.80 -11.17
N PHE A 41 1.02 16.87 -10.40
CA PHE A 41 0.08 18.00 -10.33
C PHE A 41 -0.21 18.61 -11.71
N VAL A 42 0.83 18.71 -12.56
CA VAL A 42 0.72 19.27 -13.92
C VAL A 42 0.40 18.18 -14.93
N ASP A 43 1.07 17.03 -14.84
CA ASP A 43 1.12 16.03 -15.91
C ASP A 43 0.20 14.82 -15.66
N ASN A 44 -0.71 14.88 -14.68
CA ASN A 44 -1.60 13.76 -14.32
C ASN A 44 -2.41 13.23 -15.51
N ALA A 45 -2.73 14.05 -16.52
CA ALA A 45 -3.44 13.63 -17.73
C ALA A 45 -2.73 12.49 -18.47
N LEU A 46 -1.39 12.40 -18.39
CA LEU A 46 -0.62 11.29 -18.97
C LEU A 46 -0.91 9.97 -18.26
N ILE A 47 -0.99 9.98 -16.92
CA ILE A 47 -1.38 8.82 -16.12
C ILE A 47 -2.84 8.49 -16.39
N GLN A 48 -3.73 9.50 -16.38
CA GLN A 48 -5.17 9.34 -16.65
C GLN A 48 -5.39 8.59 -17.96
N LYS A 49 -4.75 9.04 -19.04
CA LYS A 49 -4.89 8.44 -20.37
C LYS A 49 -4.54 6.95 -20.38
N ILE A 50 -3.52 6.55 -19.62
CA ILE A 50 -3.09 5.16 -19.52
C ILE A 50 -4.08 4.32 -18.71
N VAL A 51 -4.54 4.83 -17.56
CA VAL A 51 -5.41 4.05 -16.66
C VAL A 51 -6.89 4.06 -17.09
N SER A 52 -7.30 5.02 -17.92
CA SER A 52 -8.67 5.16 -18.44
C SER A 52 -8.91 4.41 -19.76
N ASP A 53 -7.89 3.76 -20.32
CA ASP A 53 -8.02 3.01 -21.58
C ASP A 53 -9.10 1.92 -21.45
N PRO A 54 -10.24 2.03 -22.15
CA PRO A 54 -11.34 1.08 -22.02
C PRO A 54 -10.98 -0.31 -22.55
N SER A 55 -9.95 -0.42 -23.40
CA SER A 55 -9.43 -1.70 -23.88
C SER A 55 -8.51 -2.39 -22.88
N LEU A 56 -8.10 -1.71 -21.81
CA LEU A 56 -7.15 -2.14 -20.79
C LEU A 56 -5.72 -2.42 -21.34
N LYS A 57 -5.47 -2.13 -22.62
CA LYS A 57 -4.21 -2.48 -23.28
C LYS A 57 -3.06 -1.58 -22.86
N SER A 58 -3.31 -0.29 -22.62
CA SER A 58 -2.28 0.70 -22.31
C SER A 58 -1.43 0.30 -21.11
N VAL A 59 -2.06 -0.10 -20.00
CA VAL A 59 -1.33 -0.64 -18.83
C VAL A 59 -0.78 -2.04 -19.12
N ALA A 60 -1.55 -2.92 -19.77
CA ALA A 60 -1.11 -4.29 -20.04
C ALA A 60 0.19 -4.36 -20.86
N THR A 61 0.39 -3.44 -21.80
CA THR A 61 1.60 -3.32 -22.62
C THR A 61 2.63 -2.34 -22.05
N HIS A 62 2.33 -1.67 -20.94
CA HIS A 62 3.24 -0.71 -20.33
C HIS A 62 4.56 -1.38 -19.89
N SER A 63 5.67 -0.69 -20.17
CA SER A 63 7.01 -1.14 -19.80
C SER A 63 7.40 -0.55 -18.46
N PHE A 64 7.00 -1.23 -17.38
CA PHE A 64 7.49 -0.91 -16.04
C PHE A 64 9.00 -1.10 -15.98
N ILE A 65 9.72 -0.04 -15.62
CA ILE A 65 11.18 -0.09 -15.56
C ILE A 65 11.65 -0.68 -14.22
N PRO A 66 12.91 -1.16 -14.12
CA PRO A 66 13.43 -1.72 -12.88
C PRO A 66 13.33 -0.75 -11.69
N PHE A 67 13.11 -1.30 -10.50
CA PHE A 67 13.17 -0.53 -9.26
C PHE A 67 14.61 -0.12 -8.95
N ILE A 68 14.77 0.97 -8.20
CA ILE A 68 16.07 1.36 -7.62
C ILE A 68 16.04 1.01 -6.13
N LYS A 69 16.93 0.10 -5.71
CA LYS A 69 17.03 -0.36 -4.33
C LYS A 69 18.04 0.48 -3.58
N ILE A 70 17.57 1.23 -2.58
CA ILE A 70 18.37 2.14 -1.76
C ILE A 70 18.39 1.63 -0.32
N LEU A 71 19.56 1.62 0.30
CA LEU A 71 19.71 1.27 1.73
C LEU A 71 19.48 2.51 2.60
N THR A 72 18.30 2.61 3.19
CA THR A 72 18.02 3.64 4.19
C THR A 72 18.61 3.25 5.53
N LYS A 73 19.32 4.18 6.18
CA LYS A 73 19.99 3.98 7.46
C LYS A 73 19.34 4.87 8.50
N THR A 74 18.79 4.27 9.56
CA THR A 74 18.19 5.00 10.67
C THR A 74 18.92 4.65 11.97
N PRO A 75 19.69 5.57 12.56
CA PRO A 75 20.28 5.35 13.87
C PRO A 75 19.17 5.23 14.93
N ARG A 76 19.28 4.24 15.82
CA ARG A 76 18.34 4.00 16.91
C ARG A 76 19.12 3.83 18.19
N TYR A 77 18.84 4.67 19.18
CA TYR A 77 19.33 4.46 20.53
C TYR A 77 18.37 3.50 21.25
N LYS A 78 18.85 2.32 21.60
CA LYS A 78 18.05 1.31 22.31
C LYS A 78 18.94 0.53 23.28
N TYR A 79 18.29 -0.08 24.27
CA TYR A 79 18.95 -1.04 25.13
C TYR A 79 19.41 -2.25 24.31
N GLN A 80 20.65 -2.70 24.50
CA GLN A 80 21.19 -3.89 23.88
C GLN A 80 21.37 -4.97 24.93
N ASP A 81 20.52 -6.00 24.88
CA ASP A 81 20.51 -7.10 25.85
C ASP A 81 21.90 -7.75 25.99
N LYS A 82 22.63 -7.94 24.87
CA LYS A 82 23.96 -8.55 24.87
C LYS A 82 25.05 -7.71 25.56
N LYS A 83 24.87 -6.39 25.65
CA LYS A 83 25.86 -5.47 26.25
C LYS A 83 25.37 -4.86 27.57
N GLU A 84 24.17 -5.25 28.00
CA GLU A 84 23.45 -4.71 29.16
C GLU A 84 23.47 -3.17 29.26
N SER A 85 23.50 -2.49 28.11
CA SER A 85 23.70 -1.05 28.03
C SER A 85 22.97 -0.45 26.84
N PHE A 86 22.65 0.84 26.95
CA PHE A 86 22.12 1.58 25.82
C PHE A 86 23.23 1.93 24.84
N SER A 87 23.02 1.62 23.57
CA SER A 87 23.96 2.00 22.52
C SER A 87 23.26 2.34 21.22
N LEU A 88 23.98 3.04 20.35
CA LEU A 88 23.50 3.42 19.04
C LEU A 88 23.62 2.23 18.08
N GLU A 89 22.49 1.79 17.53
CA GLU A 89 22.43 0.77 16.49
C GLU A 89 21.78 1.34 15.24
N THR A 90 22.45 1.23 14.10
CA THR A 90 21.91 1.70 12.83
C THR A 90 21.04 0.61 12.21
N LYS A 91 19.72 0.83 12.19
CA LYS A 91 18.79 -0.03 11.46
C LYS A 91 18.89 0.27 9.97
N ILE A 92 19.31 -0.72 9.19
CA ILE A 92 19.39 -0.64 7.73
C ILE A 92 18.10 -1.24 7.14
N ARG A 93 17.44 -0.51 6.23
CA ARG A 93 16.28 -1.01 5.49
C ARG A 93 16.51 -0.85 3.99
N PRO A 94 16.53 -1.95 3.21
CA PRO A 94 16.46 -1.85 1.77
C PRO A 94 15.06 -1.38 1.35
N ILE A 95 14.99 -0.29 0.57
CA ILE A 95 13.74 0.20 -0.02
C ILE A 95 13.88 0.18 -1.53
N SER A 96 12.96 -0.51 -2.21
CA SER A 96 12.85 -0.52 -3.67
C SER A 96 11.92 0.59 -4.14
N PHE A 97 12.47 1.60 -4.80
CA PHE A 97 11.71 2.72 -5.37
C PHE A 97 11.29 2.40 -6.81
N ALA A 98 10.00 2.56 -7.13
CA ALA A 98 9.50 2.50 -8.50
C ALA A 98 9.88 3.77 -9.28
N SER A 99 9.73 3.78 -10.60
CA SER A 99 9.89 5.01 -11.38
C SER A 99 8.96 6.12 -10.90
N HIS A 100 9.33 7.38 -11.07
CA HIS A 100 8.45 8.50 -10.70
C HIS A 100 7.09 8.35 -11.40
N PHE A 101 7.10 8.03 -12.70
CA PHE A 101 5.90 7.76 -13.48
C PHE A 101 5.12 6.52 -12.98
N ASP A 102 5.78 5.36 -12.90
CA ASP A 102 5.13 4.08 -12.53
C ASP A 102 4.59 4.10 -11.11
N SER A 103 5.22 4.87 -10.22
CA SER A 103 4.75 5.02 -8.86
C SER A 103 3.32 5.61 -8.80
N TYR A 104 2.90 6.41 -9.78
CA TYR A 104 1.53 6.93 -9.86
C TYR A 104 0.56 5.92 -10.48
N ILE A 105 1.02 5.09 -11.44
CA ILE A 105 0.23 3.94 -11.91
C ILE A 105 -0.04 3.01 -10.73
N TYR A 106 0.99 2.57 -10.00
CA TYR A 106 0.83 1.74 -8.81
C TYR A 106 -0.08 2.36 -7.77
N SER A 107 0.06 3.67 -7.54
CA SER A 107 -0.77 4.37 -6.55
C SER A 107 -2.23 4.45 -6.97
N PHE A 108 -2.53 4.58 -8.27
CA PHE A 108 -3.91 4.57 -8.77
C PHE A 108 -4.57 3.21 -8.50
N TYR A 109 -3.91 2.11 -8.89
CA TYR A 109 -4.42 0.76 -8.63
C TYR A 109 -4.54 0.48 -7.14
N ALA A 110 -3.57 0.89 -6.33
CA ALA A 110 -3.65 0.76 -4.88
C ALA A 110 -4.83 1.53 -4.29
N TYR A 111 -5.09 2.75 -4.77
CA TYR A 111 -6.24 3.56 -4.35
C TYR A 111 -7.56 2.88 -4.71
N ALA A 112 -7.73 2.48 -5.97
CA ALA A 112 -8.92 1.79 -6.44
C ALA A 112 -9.20 0.48 -5.68
N LEU A 113 -8.15 -0.31 -5.43
CA LEU A 113 -8.27 -1.57 -4.68
C LEU A 113 -8.58 -1.36 -3.21
N THR A 114 -8.07 -0.27 -2.63
CA THR A 114 -8.37 0.08 -1.24
C THR A 114 -9.87 0.35 -1.08
N GLU A 115 -10.50 1.06 -2.01
CA GLU A 115 -11.95 1.29 -2.00
C GLU A 115 -12.72 -0.03 -2.11
N LYS A 116 -12.34 -0.91 -3.06
CA LYS A 116 -12.96 -2.24 -3.20
C LYS A 116 -12.76 -3.14 -2.00
N TYR A 117 -11.59 -3.07 -1.38
CA TYR A 117 -11.30 -3.78 -0.15
C TYR A 117 -12.16 -3.27 1.01
N GLN A 118 -12.36 -1.97 1.12
CA GLN A 118 -13.19 -1.36 2.16
C GLN A 118 -14.67 -1.70 1.97
N GLU A 119 -15.18 -1.73 0.73
CA GLU A 119 -16.51 -2.27 0.43
C GLU A 119 -16.63 -3.74 0.90
N TYR A 120 -15.64 -4.57 0.57
CA TYR A 120 -15.62 -5.98 0.97
C TYR A 120 -15.56 -6.16 2.51
N ILE A 121 -14.65 -5.46 3.19
CA ILE A 121 -14.36 -5.70 4.61
C ILE A 121 -15.53 -5.25 5.50
N LYS A 122 -16.26 -4.18 5.12
CA LYS A 122 -17.46 -3.72 5.81
C LYS A 122 -18.55 -4.79 5.89
N SER A 123 -18.60 -5.72 4.92
CA SER A 123 -19.53 -6.85 4.94
C SER A 123 -19.12 -8.00 5.87
N LYS A 124 -17.98 -7.90 6.56
CA LYS A 124 -17.42 -8.99 7.38
C LYS A 124 -17.53 -8.67 8.86
N SER A 125 -17.83 -9.68 9.65
CA SER A 125 -17.97 -9.59 11.12
C SER A 125 -16.68 -9.15 11.82
N PHE A 126 -15.52 -9.27 11.17
CA PHE A 126 -14.22 -8.87 11.70
C PHE A 126 -13.74 -7.50 11.19
N SER A 127 -14.61 -6.70 10.54
CA SER A 127 -14.26 -5.39 10.02
C SER A 127 -13.59 -4.50 11.06
N ASP A 128 -14.12 -4.48 12.28
CA ASP A 128 -13.65 -3.59 13.36
C ASP A 128 -12.28 -3.99 13.90
N CYS A 129 -11.79 -5.19 13.58
CA CYS A 129 -10.47 -5.67 13.99
C CYS A 129 -9.36 -5.31 12.99
N VAL A 130 -9.73 -5.00 11.73
CA VAL A 130 -8.75 -4.72 10.67
C VAL A 130 -8.56 -3.20 10.56
N LEU A 131 -7.42 -2.73 11.04
CA LEU A 131 -7.13 -1.30 11.19
C LEU A 131 -6.16 -0.75 10.13
N ALA A 132 -5.16 -1.55 9.77
CA ALA A 132 -4.06 -1.08 8.94
C ALA A 132 -4.49 -0.75 7.50
N TYR A 133 -3.91 0.33 6.96
CA TYR A 133 -4.08 0.78 5.57
C TYR A 133 -5.51 1.10 5.13
N ARG A 134 -6.43 1.32 6.08
CA ARG A 134 -7.80 1.76 5.82
C ARG A 134 -7.91 3.28 5.96
N SER A 135 -8.70 3.87 5.07
CA SER A 135 -9.02 5.30 5.06
C SER A 135 -10.42 5.60 5.60
N ASP A 136 -11.24 4.59 5.85
CA ASP A 136 -12.63 4.67 6.31
C ASP A 136 -12.80 4.51 7.83
N LEU A 137 -11.79 4.93 8.61
CA LEU A 137 -11.76 4.79 10.08
C LEU A 137 -11.76 6.16 10.80
N ASP A 138 -12.43 7.16 10.22
CA ASP A 138 -12.64 8.49 10.80
C ASP A 138 -11.36 9.21 11.28
N GLY A 139 -10.24 8.95 10.59
CA GLY A 139 -8.94 9.56 10.92
C GLY A 139 -8.34 9.09 12.25
N LYS A 140 -8.87 8.01 12.87
CA LYS A 140 -8.26 7.42 14.07
C LYS A 140 -6.82 7.00 13.79
N CYS A 141 -5.93 7.29 14.75
CA CYS A 141 -4.55 6.87 14.68
C CYS A 141 -4.25 5.76 15.70
N ASN A 142 -3.01 5.27 15.70
CA ASN A 142 -2.58 4.17 16.54
C ASN A 142 -2.80 4.42 18.05
N ILE A 143 -2.80 5.69 18.49
CA ILE A 143 -3.04 6.06 19.88
C ILE A 143 -4.49 5.77 20.28
N GLN A 144 -5.47 6.18 19.45
CA GLN A 144 -6.87 5.89 19.72
C GLN A 144 -7.15 4.39 19.68
N PHE A 145 -6.61 3.66 18.70
CA PHE A 145 -6.80 2.21 18.63
C PHE A 145 -6.18 1.46 19.82
N ALA A 146 -5.04 1.92 20.34
CA ALA A 146 -4.45 1.36 21.55
C ALA A 146 -5.37 1.56 22.76
N LYS A 147 -5.94 2.76 22.93
CA LYS A 147 -6.91 3.06 23.99
C LYS A 147 -8.12 2.12 23.92
N GLU A 148 -8.71 1.96 22.74
CA GLU A 148 -9.84 1.03 22.54
C GLU A 148 -9.49 -0.43 22.85
N ALA A 149 -8.26 -0.86 22.54
CA ALA A 149 -7.79 -2.20 22.87
C ALA A 149 -7.71 -2.41 24.39
N PHE A 150 -7.16 -1.44 25.14
CA PHE A 150 -7.09 -1.50 26.60
C PHE A 150 -8.48 -1.42 27.26
N GLU A 151 -9.38 -0.58 26.73
CA GLU A 151 -10.78 -0.53 27.18
C GLU A 151 -11.45 -1.90 27.02
N ARG A 152 -11.31 -2.55 25.85
CA ARG A 152 -11.84 -3.91 25.64
C ARG A 152 -11.25 -4.95 26.59
N VAL A 153 -9.96 -4.84 26.94
CA VAL A 153 -9.34 -5.73 27.93
C VAL A 153 -9.95 -5.50 29.31
N ASN A 154 -10.09 -4.25 29.74
CA ASN A 154 -10.70 -3.91 31.02
C ASN A 154 -12.16 -4.39 31.09
N ASP A 155 -12.95 -4.16 30.05
CA ASP A 155 -14.34 -4.61 29.98
C ASP A 155 -14.44 -6.13 30.11
N ARG A 156 -13.53 -6.89 29.47
CA ARG A 156 -13.49 -8.36 29.63
C ARG A 156 -13.14 -8.78 31.05
N ILE A 157 -12.16 -8.13 31.68
CA ILE A 157 -11.80 -8.41 33.07
C ILE A 157 -12.97 -8.13 34.01
N ILE A 158 -13.70 -7.02 33.82
CA ILE A 158 -14.86 -6.66 34.64
C ILE A 158 -15.98 -7.69 34.49
N ASN A 159 -16.27 -8.13 33.25
CA ASN A 159 -17.41 -9.01 32.97
C ASN A 159 -17.12 -10.51 33.19
N SER A 160 -15.86 -10.94 33.11
CA SER A 160 -15.46 -12.36 33.13
C SER A 160 -14.42 -12.70 34.20
N GLY A 161 -13.94 -11.72 34.96
CA GLY A 161 -12.96 -11.88 36.03
C GLY A 161 -11.50 -11.97 35.56
N GLU A 162 -11.26 -12.35 34.31
CA GLU A 162 -9.92 -12.46 33.72
C GLU A 162 -9.91 -12.16 32.22
N CYS A 163 -8.72 -11.86 31.68
CA CYS A 163 -8.51 -11.70 30.24
C CYS A 163 -7.10 -12.15 29.86
N THR A 164 -7.00 -13.06 28.89
CA THR A 164 -5.73 -13.43 28.26
C THR A 164 -5.54 -12.64 26.96
N ALA A 165 -4.40 -11.96 26.83
CA ALA A 165 -4.00 -11.31 25.58
C ALA A 165 -2.90 -12.13 24.89
N ILE A 166 -3.06 -12.36 23.59
CA ILE A 166 -2.09 -13.08 22.76
C ILE A 166 -1.48 -12.09 21.78
N ALA A 167 -0.16 -11.95 21.81
CA ALA A 167 0.59 -11.18 20.83
C ALA A 167 1.28 -12.14 19.85
N LEU A 168 1.09 -11.89 18.56
CA LEU A 168 1.70 -12.65 17.47
C LEU A 168 2.58 -11.70 16.64
N ASP A 169 3.81 -12.11 16.34
CA ASP A 169 4.72 -11.38 15.47
C ASP A 169 4.97 -12.17 14.18
N ILE A 170 4.71 -11.56 13.03
CA ILE A 170 4.89 -12.15 11.71
C ILE A 170 6.13 -11.54 11.07
N THR A 171 7.15 -12.35 10.87
CA THR A 171 8.41 -11.92 10.27
C THR A 171 8.37 -12.02 8.74
N GLY A 172 8.94 -11.02 8.06
CA GLY A 172 9.15 -11.07 6.61
C GLY A 172 7.88 -11.22 5.76
N TYR A 173 6.74 -10.66 6.18
CA TYR A 173 5.45 -10.83 5.49
C TYR A 173 5.53 -10.58 3.97
N PHE A 174 6.08 -9.43 3.57
CA PHE A 174 6.16 -9.06 2.15
C PHE A 174 7.16 -9.91 1.35
N ASP A 175 8.22 -10.38 1.99
CA ASP A 175 9.26 -11.18 1.35
C ASP A 175 8.80 -12.64 1.12
N ASN A 176 7.82 -13.11 1.89
CA ASN A 176 7.36 -14.51 1.90
C ASN A 176 5.88 -14.67 1.52
N ILE A 177 5.22 -13.64 1.02
CA ILE A 177 3.80 -13.72 0.65
C ILE A 177 3.62 -14.65 -0.55
N ASP A 178 2.73 -15.64 -0.43
CA ASP A 178 2.39 -16.53 -1.55
C ASP A 178 1.69 -15.71 -2.66
N HIS A 179 2.35 -15.63 -3.83
CA HIS A 179 1.85 -14.85 -4.96
C HIS A 179 0.56 -15.43 -5.58
N PHE A 180 0.36 -16.74 -5.55
CA PHE A 180 -0.89 -17.36 -6.01
C PHE A 180 -2.04 -17.01 -5.06
N LEU A 181 -1.79 -17.09 -3.76
CA LEU A 181 -2.76 -16.69 -2.74
C LEU A 181 -3.10 -15.20 -2.87
N LEU A 182 -2.09 -14.33 -3.02
CA LEU A 182 -2.28 -12.89 -3.22
C LEU A 182 -3.15 -12.59 -4.44
N LYS A 183 -2.86 -13.22 -5.59
CA LYS A 183 -3.67 -13.08 -6.81
C LYS A 183 -5.11 -13.54 -6.58
N ALA A 184 -5.30 -14.68 -5.91
CA ALA A 184 -6.63 -15.21 -5.60
C ALA A 184 -7.42 -14.29 -4.66
N LYS A 185 -6.78 -13.69 -3.65
CA LYS A 185 -7.43 -12.70 -2.77
C LYS A 185 -7.79 -11.44 -3.52
N TRP A 186 -6.93 -10.95 -4.42
CA TRP A 186 -7.25 -9.81 -5.28
C TRP A 186 -8.49 -10.09 -6.14
N CYS A 187 -8.55 -11.25 -6.82
CA CYS A 187 -9.72 -11.67 -7.58
C CYS A 187 -10.98 -11.72 -6.69
N LYS A 188 -10.86 -12.26 -5.47
CA LYS A 188 -11.96 -12.31 -4.49
C LYS A 188 -12.48 -10.92 -4.11
N ILE A 189 -11.60 -9.95 -3.88
CA ILE A 189 -12.00 -8.56 -3.56
C ILE A 189 -12.79 -7.94 -4.70
N LEU A 190 -12.46 -8.27 -5.94
CA LEU A 190 -13.15 -7.74 -7.12
C LEU A 190 -14.36 -8.58 -7.56
N ALA A 191 -14.62 -9.70 -6.89
CA ALA A 191 -15.60 -10.71 -7.31
C ALA A 191 -15.42 -11.16 -8.77
N LEU A 192 -14.17 -11.29 -9.22
CA LEU A 192 -13.81 -11.73 -10.57
C LEU A 192 -13.21 -13.14 -10.55
N PRO A 193 -13.43 -13.96 -11.60
CA PRO A 193 -12.79 -15.27 -11.71
C PRO A 193 -11.27 -15.14 -11.97
N GLU A 194 -10.85 -14.05 -12.61
CA GLU A 194 -9.45 -13.76 -12.93
C GLU A 194 -9.19 -12.25 -12.97
N LEU A 195 -7.92 -11.86 -12.84
CA LEU A 195 -7.53 -10.45 -12.96
C LEU A 195 -7.60 -10.00 -14.43
N PRO A 196 -8.23 -8.84 -14.71
CA PRO A 196 -8.16 -8.18 -16.01
C PRO A 196 -6.71 -7.88 -16.42
N ILE A 197 -6.46 -7.74 -17.72
CA ILE A 197 -5.10 -7.73 -18.29
C ILE A 197 -4.20 -6.61 -17.76
N ASP A 198 -4.77 -5.44 -17.50
CA ASP A 198 -4.12 -4.28 -16.89
C ASP A 198 -3.70 -4.57 -15.44
N GLN A 199 -4.63 -5.09 -14.64
CA GLN A 199 -4.40 -5.43 -13.23
C GLN A 199 -3.43 -6.61 -13.08
N TYR A 200 -3.53 -7.62 -13.96
CA TYR A 200 -2.57 -8.72 -13.99
C TYR A 200 -1.17 -8.23 -14.32
N LYS A 201 -1.03 -7.25 -15.22
CA LYS A 201 0.27 -6.65 -15.53
C LYS A 201 0.86 -5.91 -14.32
N VAL A 202 0.05 -5.16 -13.57
CA VAL A 202 0.47 -4.50 -12.32
C VAL A 202 0.87 -5.54 -11.26
N PHE A 203 0.06 -6.58 -11.06
CA PHE A 203 0.40 -7.69 -10.18
C PHE A 203 1.74 -8.33 -10.56
N ARG A 204 1.95 -8.58 -11.86
CA ARG A 204 3.18 -9.17 -12.39
C ARG A 204 4.39 -8.28 -12.22
N SER A 205 4.27 -6.97 -12.44
CA SER A 205 5.39 -6.05 -12.28
C SER A 205 5.81 -5.89 -10.82
N LEU A 206 4.91 -6.13 -9.86
CA LEU A 206 5.20 -6.12 -8.42
C LEU A 206 5.70 -7.47 -7.88
N THR A 207 5.27 -8.60 -8.45
CA THR A 207 5.64 -9.94 -7.97
C THR A 207 6.83 -10.55 -8.71
N ARG A 208 7.15 -10.05 -9.91
CA ARG A 208 8.32 -10.43 -10.71
C ARG A 208 9.13 -9.19 -11.10
N TYR A 209 9.34 -8.31 -10.13
CA TYR A 209 10.11 -7.10 -10.33
C TYR A 209 11.60 -7.39 -10.49
N SER A 210 12.29 -6.52 -11.21
CA SER A 210 13.75 -6.41 -11.22
C SER A 210 14.15 -5.13 -10.50
N TYR A 211 15.36 -5.09 -9.96
CA TYR A 211 15.90 -3.89 -9.35
C TYR A 211 17.39 -3.71 -9.64
N ILE A 212 17.84 -2.45 -9.58
CA ILE A 212 19.25 -2.07 -9.59
C ILE A 212 19.61 -1.61 -8.17
N ASN A 213 20.76 -2.05 -7.66
CA ASN A 213 21.27 -1.56 -6.38
C ASN A 213 21.86 -0.16 -6.58
N TYR A 214 21.33 0.82 -5.85
CA TYR A 214 21.91 2.14 -5.76
C TYR A 214 22.99 2.10 -4.68
N THR A 215 24.25 2.02 -5.11
CA THR A 215 25.44 2.04 -4.26
C THR A 215 25.66 3.41 -3.64
#